data_AF-A0A1X2G6X1-F1
#
_entry.id   AF-A0A1X2G6X1-F1
#
_cell.length_a   1.000
_cell.length_b   1.000
_cell.length_c   1.000
_cell.angle_alpha   90.00
_cell.angle_beta   90.00
_cell.angle_gamma   90.00
#
_symmetry.space_group_name_H-M   'P 1'
#
loop_
_entity.id
_entity.type
_entity.pdbx_description
1 polymer ?
#
loop_
_entity_poly.entity_id
_entity_poly.type
_entity_poly.pdbx_seq_one_letter_code
_entity_poly.pdbx_strand_id
1 'polypeptide(L)'
;MPLFKRHEVQWVLIIEISASTCADMGNGYPYCAPVTSDVWNNGSYYEFVWNYNYPAYVNVNALDLHLYYNQNLQMVEVKNWTNIPTSQGQLSVQVDDSWFPSLSYGISKNWTLYGLYVPNGFNASQILTDHYSIYPKQFNFTATRR
;
A
#
# COMPACT_ATOMS: atom_id res chain seq x y z
N MET A 1 -38.48 -31.33 15.36
CA MET A 1 -37.14 -31.33 14.74
C MET A 1 -36.98 -30.01 13.99
N PRO A 2 -36.15 -29.06 14.47
CA PRO A 2 -36.01 -27.77 13.80
C PRO A 2 -34.91 -27.81 12.73
N LEU A 3 -35.24 -27.29 11.54
CA LEU A 3 -34.33 -27.01 10.44
C LEU A 3 -33.39 -25.84 10.82
N PHE A 4 -32.09 -26.11 10.90
CA PHE A 4 -31.08 -25.05 10.91
C PHE A 4 -30.72 -24.66 9.48
N LYS A 5 -31.20 -23.50 9.03
CA LYS A 5 -30.64 -22.81 7.86
C LYS A 5 -29.25 -22.29 8.22
N ARG A 6 -28.22 -22.92 7.68
CA ARG A 6 -26.84 -22.45 7.76
C ARG A 6 -26.73 -21.20 6.88
N HIS A 7 -26.48 -20.04 7.50
CA HIS A 7 -26.09 -18.84 6.76
C HIS A 7 -24.69 -19.11 6.18
N GLU A 8 -24.59 -19.15 4.86
CA GLU A 8 -23.31 -19.13 4.15
C GLU A 8 -22.77 -17.70 4.22
N VAL A 9 -21.75 -17.50 5.05
CA VAL A 9 -20.88 -16.32 4.93
C VAL A 9 -20.02 -16.59 3.70
N GLN A 10 -20.25 -15.84 2.63
CA GLN A 10 -19.41 -15.87 1.43
C GLN A 10 -18.06 -15.24 1.81
N TRP A 11 -17.10 -16.09 2.19
CA TRP A 11 -15.71 -15.70 2.33
C TRP A 11 -15.18 -15.39 0.93
N VAL A 12 -15.15 -14.11 0.55
CA VAL A 12 -14.24 -13.67 -0.50
C VAL A 12 -12.84 -13.94 0.06
N LEU A 13 -12.13 -14.92 -0.50
CA LEU A 13 -10.71 -15.13 -0.23
C LEU A 13 -9.97 -13.87 -0.66
N ILE A 14 -9.78 -12.93 0.27
CA ILE A 14 -8.66 -12.00 0.19
C ILE A 14 -7.48 -12.86 0.60
N ILE A 15 -6.70 -13.34 -0.37
CA ILE A 15 -5.43 -13.99 -0.07
C ILE A 15 -4.53 -12.88 0.47
N GLU A 16 -4.39 -12.79 1.79
CA GLU A 16 -3.34 -11.97 2.41
C GLU A 16 -2.01 -12.59 1.99
N ILE A 17 -1.28 -11.91 1.10
CA ILE A 17 0.05 -12.33 0.70
C ILE A 17 1.03 -12.02 1.83
N SER A 18 1.69 -13.04 2.37
CA SER A 18 2.68 -12.83 3.42
C SER A 18 3.97 -12.19 2.88
N ALA A 19 4.73 -11.52 3.76
CA ALA A 19 6.04 -10.97 3.43
C ALA A 19 7.01 -12.00 2.83
N SER A 20 7.07 -13.22 3.37
CA SER A 20 7.95 -14.27 2.86
C SER A 20 7.51 -14.76 1.47
N THR A 21 6.21 -14.99 1.27
CA THR A 21 5.67 -15.33 -0.05
C THR A 21 6.01 -14.24 -1.07
N CYS A 22 5.87 -12.97 -0.69
CA CYS A 22 6.23 -11.85 -1.55
C CYS A 22 7.73 -11.86 -1.91
N ALA A 23 8.59 -12.14 -0.93
CA ALA A 23 10.03 -12.19 -1.13
C ALA A 23 10.50 -13.32 -2.06
N ASP A 24 9.73 -14.40 -2.15
CA ASP A 24 10.01 -15.56 -2.99
C ASP A 24 9.48 -15.41 -4.44
N MET A 25 8.67 -14.39 -4.74
CA MET A 25 8.16 -14.14 -6.10
C MET A 25 9.25 -13.70 -7.08
N GLY A 26 10.43 -13.35 -6.58
CA GLY A 26 11.60 -12.97 -7.37
C GLY A 26 11.62 -11.50 -7.78
N ASN A 27 12.64 -11.14 -8.57
CA ASN A 27 13.02 -9.75 -8.81
C ASN A 27 12.03 -8.94 -9.67
N GLY A 28 11.01 -9.57 -10.25
CA GLY A 28 9.96 -8.89 -11.01
C GLY A 28 8.88 -8.23 -10.13
N TYR A 29 8.87 -8.55 -8.83
CA TYR A 29 7.83 -8.13 -7.89
C TYR A 29 8.47 -7.34 -6.76
N PRO A 30 8.59 -6.01 -6.88
CA PRO A 30 9.12 -5.17 -5.81
C PRO A 30 8.18 -5.08 -4.59
N TYR A 31 6.88 -5.21 -4.84
CA TYR A 31 5.84 -5.25 -3.82
C TYR A 31 4.73 -6.19 -4.26
N CYS A 32 3.92 -6.61 -3.29
CA CYS A 32 2.85 -7.57 -3.51
C CYS A 32 1.48 -7.08 -3.04
N ALA A 33 1.45 -6.10 -2.12
CA ALA A 33 0.22 -5.45 -1.72
C ALA A 33 0.46 -3.97 -1.34
N PRO A 34 -0.49 -3.08 -1.65
CA PRO A 34 -1.69 -3.33 -2.45
C PRO A 34 -1.40 -3.42 -3.96
N VAL A 35 -2.34 -3.99 -4.69
CA VAL A 35 -2.41 -3.98 -6.15
C VAL A 35 -3.52 -3.06 -6.66
N THR A 36 -3.51 -2.75 -7.96
CA THR A 36 -4.45 -1.79 -8.58
C THR A 36 -5.93 -2.12 -8.41
N SER A 37 -6.28 -3.40 -8.21
CA SER A 37 -7.65 -3.87 -7.97
C SER A 37 -8.10 -3.78 -6.51
N ASP A 38 -7.19 -3.47 -5.58
CA ASP A 38 -7.52 -3.44 -4.16
C ASP A 38 -8.33 -2.20 -3.79
N VAL A 39 -9.28 -2.41 -2.88
CA VAL A 39 -10.14 -1.37 -2.33
C VAL A 39 -10.04 -1.40 -0.81
N TRP A 40 -9.41 -0.37 -0.24
CA TRP A 40 -9.16 -0.25 1.19
C TRP A 40 -10.19 0.68 1.83
N ASN A 41 -10.90 0.20 2.85
CA ASN A 41 -11.98 0.96 3.51
C ASN A 41 -11.46 1.71 4.73
N ASN A 42 -11.90 2.96 4.87
CA ASN A 42 -11.62 3.78 6.05
C ASN A 42 -12.07 3.08 7.34
N GLY A 43 -11.25 3.16 8.38
CA GLY A 43 -11.44 2.50 9.67
C GLY A 43 -11.02 1.02 9.72
N SER A 44 -10.68 0.40 8.59
CA SER A 44 -10.22 -0.99 8.53
C SER A 44 -8.71 -1.11 8.49
N TYR A 45 -8.19 -2.26 8.92
CA TYR A 45 -6.76 -2.58 8.85
C TYR A 45 -6.42 -3.29 7.54
N TYR A 46 -5.27 -2.94 6.98
CA TYR A 46 -4.70 -3.54 5.78
C TYR A 46 -3.18 -3.65 5.91
N GLU A 47 -2.57 -4.42 5.03
CA GLU A 47 -1.12 -4.58 4.99
C GLU A 47 -0.54 -4.06 3.67
N PHE A 48 0.46 -3.20 3.80
CA PHE A 48 1.43 -2.98 2.76
C PHE A 48 2.43 -4.12 2.80
N VAL A 49 2.76 -4.74 1.66
CA VAL A 49 3.68 -5.88 1.59
C VAL A 49 4.68 -5.64 0.47
N TRP A 50 5.97 -5.64 0.82
CA TRP A 50 7.08 -5.47 -0.13
C TRP A 50 8.01 -6.67 -0.16
N ASN A 51 8.67 -6.85 -1.29
CA ASN A 51 9.65 -7.92 -1.46
C ASN A 51 10.99 -7.46 -0.88
N TYR A 52 11.29 -7.85 0.36
CA TYR A 52 12.56 -7.49 1.01
C TYR A 52 13.81 -8.09 0.33
N ASN A 53 13.65 -9.07 -0.57
CA ASN A 53 14.71 -9.62 -1.42
C ASN A 53 14.86 -8.89 -2.77
N TYR A 54 14.02 -7.88 -3.06
CA TYR A 54 14.11 -7.12 -4.30
C TYR A 54 15.50 -6.45 -4.41
N PRO A 55 16.19 -6.49 -5.57
CA PRO A 55 17.58 -6.08 -5.67
C PRO A 55 17.89 -4.64 -5.22
N ALA A 56 16.94 -3.72 -5.31
CA ALA A 56 17.14 -2.35 -4.81
C ALA A 56 17.01 -2.23 -3.29
N TYR A 57 16.41 -3.21 -2.61
CA TYR A 57 16.12 -3.17 -1.18
C TYR A 57 17.11 -3.96 -0.33
N VAL A 58 17.74 -5.01 -0.88
CA VAL A 58 18.61 -5.93 -0.11
C VAL A 58 19.78 -5.28 0.63
N ASN A 59 20.26 -4.11 0.17
CA ASN A 59 21.35 -3.37 0.81
C ASN A 59 20.85 -2.14 1.61
N VAL A 60 19.54 -2.00 1.76
CA VAL A 60 18.89 -0.88 2.45
C VAL A 60 18.37 -1.38 3.79
N ASN A 61 18.81 -0.78 4.89
CA ASN A 61 18.39 -1.22 6.23
C ASN A 61 16.94 -0.84 6.56
N ALA A 62 16.47 0.31 6.07
CA ALA A 62 15.13 0.81 6.32
C ALA A 62 14.55 1.52 5.11
N LEU A 63 13.24 1.40 4.94
CA LEU A 63 12.43 2.07 3.94
C LEU A 63 11.54 3.14 4.59
N ASP A 64 11.23 4.15 3.82
CA ASP A 64 10.12 5.06 4.03
C ASP A 64 9.03 4.70 3.01
N LEU A 65 7.77 4.66 3.44
CA LEU A 65 6.60 4.52 2.59
C LEU A 65 5.87 5.86 2.53
N HIS A 66 5.76 6.42 1.33
CA HIS A 66 5.03 7.65 1.08
C HIS A 66 3.74 7.36 0.31
N LEU A 67 2.65 7.98 0.74
CA LEU A 67 1.34 7.86 0.12
C LEU A 67 0.94 9.19 -0.47
N TYR A 68 0.56 9.18 -1.75
CA TYR A 68 0.20 10.36 -2.52
C TYR A 68 -1.21 10.28 -3.07
N TYR A 69 -1.77 11.45 -3.35
CA TYR A 69 -2.98 11.63 -4.14
C TYR A 69 -2.70 12.58 -5.30
N ASN A 70 -3.26 12.29 -6.47
CA ASN A 70 -3.16 13.17 -7.63
C ASN A 70 -4.26 14.24 -7.57
N GLN A 71 -3.86 15.47 -7.23
CA GLN A 71 -4.73 16.64 -7.24
C GLN A 71 -4.34 17.54 -8.41
N ASN A 72 -5.19 17.61 -9.43
CA ASN A 72 -4.98 18.48 -10.61
C ASN A 72 -3.60 18.29 -11.27
N LEU A 73 -3.20 17.04 -11.51
CA LEU A 73 -1.91 16.65 -12.12
C LEU A 73 -0.70 16.84 -11.21
N GLN A 74 -0.90 17.17 -9.92
CA GLN A 74 0.16 17.25 -8.93
C GLN A 74 0.03 16.13 -7.91
N MET A 75 1.14 15.43 -7.63
CA MET A 75 1.21 14.45 -6.55
C MET A 75 1.36 15.18 -5.22
N VAL A 76 0.34 15.07 -4.36
CA VAL A 76 0.34 15.64 -3.02
C VAL A 76 0.47 14.50 -2.02
N GLU A 77 1.45 14.58 -1.12
CA GLU A 77 1.63 13.59 -0.06
C GLU A 77 0.50 13.72 0.97
N VAL A 78 -0.15 12.59 1.29
CA VAL A 78 -1.26 12.52 2.26
C VAL A 78 -0.86 11.77 3.54
N LYS A 79 0.13 10.89 3.47
CA LYS A 79 0.63 10.12 4.62
C LYS A 79 2.04 9.63 4.34
N ASN A 80 2.83 9.44 5.37
CA ASN A 80 4.07 8.69 5.28
C ASN A 80 4.29 7.84 6.54
N TRP A 81 5.13 6.83 6.38
CA TRP A 81 5.68 6.01 7.45
C TRP A 81 7.17 5.91 7.20
N THR A 82 7.98 6.23 8.20
CA THR A 82 9.43 6.32 8.04
C THR A 82 10.16 5.30 8.88
N ASN A 83 11.41 5.01 8.50
CA ASN A 83 12.30 4.11 9.22
C ASN A 83 11.70 2.71 9.46
N ILE A 84 11.00 2.18 8.45
CA ILE A 84 10.43 0.84 8.44
C ILE A 84 11.57 -0.15 8.17
N PRO A 85 11.86 -1.12 9.04
CA PRO A 85 12.91 -2.10 8.77
C PRO A 85 12.64 -2.84 7.46
N THR A 86 13.57 -2.79 6.49
CA THR A 86 13.34 -3.41 5.17
C THR A 86 13.06 -4.90 5.28
N SER A 87 13.71 -5.58 6.21
CA SER A 87 13.53 -7.01 6.47
C SER A 87 12.15 -7.38 7.04
N GLN A 88 11.36 -6.41 7.50
CA GLN A 88 10.00 -6.66 8.00
C GLN A 88 9.08 -7.15 6.88
N GLY A 89 9.30 -6.71 5.63
CA GLY A 89 8.55 -7.12 4.44
C GLY A 89 7.07 -6.74 4.40
N GLN A 90 6.51 -6.25 5.50
CA GLN A 90 5.13 -5.81 5.60
C GLN A 90 4.94 -4.70 6.63
N LEU A 91 3.90 -3.88 6.45
CA LEU A 91 3.48 -2.84 7.39
C LEU A 91 1.95 -2.89 7.51
N SER A 92 1.45 -3.25 8.69
CA SER A 92 0.03 -3.18 9.01
C SER A 92 -0.36 -1.74 9.37
N VAL A 93 -1.42 -1.24 8.74
CA VAL A 93 -1.92 0.12 8.93
C VAL A 93 -3.43 0.11 9.07
N GLN A 94 -3.96 1.04 9.86
CA GLN A 94 -5.37 1.39 9.82
C GLN A 94 -5.55 2.53 8.82
N VAL A 95 -6.49 2.38 7.89
CA VAL A 95 -6.89 3.51 7.04
C VAL A 95 -7.65 4.49 7.92
N ASP A 96 -7.18 5.74 7.95
CA ASP A 96 -7.77 6.81 8.74
C ASP A 96 -8.11 8.03 7.86
N ASP A 97 -8.80 9.01 8.46
CA ASP A 97 -9.26 10.20 7.76
C ASP A 97 -8.11 11.05 7.17
N SER A 98 -6.87 10.87 7.62
CA SER A 98 -5.72 11.63 7.12
C SER A 98 -5.27 11.19 5.72
N TRP A 99 -5.75 10.05 5.22
CA TRP A 99 -5.41 9.56 3.87
C TRP A 99 -6.15 10.34 2.78
N PHE A 100 -7.16 11.12 3.15
CA PHE A 100 -8.11 11.73 2.22
C PHE A 100 -7.97 13.26 2.25
N PRO A 101 -7.67 13.91 1.13
CA PRO A 101 -7.42 15.36 1.09
C PRO A 101 -8.69 16.21 1.24
N SER A 102 -9.88 15.63 1.12
CA SER A 102 -11.11 16.31 1.49
C SER A 102 -12.06 15.41 2.29
N LEU A 103 -12.55 15.96 3.40
CA LEU A 103 -13.57 15.34 4.23
C LEU A 103 -14.94 15.63 3.61
N SER A 104 -15.39 14.74 2.72
CA SER A 104 -16.80 14.73 2.29
C SER A 104 -17.60 13.91 3.30
N TYR A 105 -18.38 14.58 4.14
CA TYR A 105 -19.23 13.91 5.13
C TYR A 105 -20.51 13.40 4.45
N GLY A 106 -20.81 12.11 4.64
CA GLY A 106 -22.09 11.51 4.23
C GLY A 106 -22.19 11.02 2.79
N ILE A 107 -21.10 11.07 2.01
CA ILE A 107 -21.04 10.50 0.66
C ILE A 107 -19.83 9.57 0.58
N SER A 108 -20.10 8.30 0.27
CA SER A 108 -19.05 7.33 -0.01
C SER A 108 -18.27 7.75 -1.24
N LYS A 109 -16.96 8.00 -1.09
CA LYS A 109 -16.08 8.42 -2.18
C LYS A 109 -14.86 7.53 -2.27
N ASN A 110 -14.53 7.15 -3.50
CA ASN A 110 -13.32 6.42 -3.84
C ASN A 110 -12.20 7.39 -4.22
N TRP A 111 -10.99 7.08 -3.77
CA TRP A 111 -9.78 7.84 -4.00
C TRP A 111 -8.70 6.89 -4.51
N THR A 112 -8.16 7.16 -5.69
CA THR A 112 -6.96 6.44 -6.16
C THR A 112 -5.74 7.03 -5.46
N LEU A 113 -5.09 6.23 -4.64
CA LEU A 113 -3.89 6.60 -3.92
C LEU A 113 -2.67 5.95 -4.57
N TYR A 114 -1.52 6.58 -4.41
CA TYR A 114 -0.25 6.12 -4.97
C TYR A 114 0.76 5.90 -3.86
N GLY A 115 1.26 4.68 -3.73
CA GLY A 115 2.29 4.36 -2.76
C GLY A 115 3.67 4.30 -3.39
N LEU A 116 4.68 4.76 -2.67
CA LEU A 116 6.08 4.73 -3.10
C LEU A 116 6.98 4.33 -1.92
N TYR A 117 7.75 3.26 -2.11
CA TYR A 117 8.83 2.88 -1.20
C TYR A 117 10.13 3.58 -1.59
N VAL A 118 10.79 4.17 -0.61
CA VAL A 118 12.01 4.97 -0.75
C VAL A 118 13.01 4.50 0.31
N PRO A 119 14.31 4.38 0.04
CA PRO A 119 15.27 4.15 1.11
C PRO A 119 15.24 5.28 2.13
N ASN A 120 15.34 4.95 3.41
CA ASN A 120 15.30 5.96 4.46
C ASN A 120 16.38 7.04 4.23
N GLY A 121 15.98 8.30 4.32
CA GLY A 121 16.85 9.47 4.10
C GLY A 121 17.02 9.90 2.65
N PHE A 122 16.41 9.20 1.68
CA PHE A 122 16.37 9.64 0.28
C PHE A 122 15.19 10.56 0.01
N ASN A 123 15.32 11.43 -1.00
CA ASN A 123 14.25 12.34 -1.38
C ASN A 123 13.25 11.65 -2.32
N ALA A 124 12.02 11.42 -1.83
CA ALA A 124 10.95 10.76 -2.58
C ALA A 124 10.65 11.46 -3.92
N SER A 125 10.68 12.80 -3.97
CA SER A 125 10.44 13.58 -5.18
C SER A 125 11.49 13.33 -6.27
N GLN A 126 12.74 13.08 -5.88
CA GLN A 126 13.80 12.72 -6.84
C GLN A 126 13.53 11.35 -7.46
N ILE A 127 13.15 10.35 -6.66
CA ILE A 127 12.84 8.99 -7.16
C ILE A 127 11.62 8.99 -8.08
N LEU A 128 10.58 9.78 -7.76
CA LEU A 128 9.38 9.90 -8.59
C LEU A 128 9.69 10.41 -10.00
N THR A 129 10.61 11.36 -10.10
CA THR A 129 10.93 12.07 -11.35
C THR A 129 12.09 11.46 -12.13
N ASP A 130 12.93 10.65 -11.48
CA ASP A 130 14.08 10.01 -12.12
C ASP A 130 13.67 8.79 -12.96
N HIS A 131 13.81 8.91 -14.27
CA HIS A 131 13.53 7.81 -15.21
C HIS A 131 14.49 6.62 -15.05
N TYR A 132 15.71 6.85 -14.56
CA TYR A 132 16.76 5.84 -14.44
C TYR A 132 16.86 5.25 -13.02
N SER A 133 15.91 5.57 -12.15
CA SER A 133 15.90 5.07 -10.79
C SER A 133 15.86 3.53 -10.77
N ILE A 134 16.77 2.94 -10.01
CA ILE A 134 16.75 1.49 -9.71
C ILE A 134 15.63 1.13 -8.74
N TYR A 135 15.07 2.13 -8.05
CA TYR A 135 13.97 1.93 -7.12
C TYR A 135 12.65 1.79 -7.88
N PRO A 136 11.72 0.96 -7.37
CA PRO A 136 10.45 0.73 -8.02
C PRO A 136 9.64 2.01 -8.21
N LYS A 137 8.91 2.06 -9.32
CA LYS A 137 7.91 3.10 -9.54
C LYS A 137 6.75 2.94 -8.56
N GLN A 138 6.03 4.04 -8.35
CA GLN A 138 4.86 4.07 -7.50
C GLN A 138 3.82 3.03 -7.93
N PHE A 139 3.15 2.44 -6.95
CA PHE A 139 1.99 1.60 -7.15
C PHE A 139 0.72 2.38 -6.89
N ASN A 140 -0.43 1.86 -7.30
CA ASN A 140 -1.71 2.49 -7.00
C ASN A 140 -2.74 1.48 -6.54
N PHE A 141 -3.71 1.98 -5.80
CA PHE A 141 -4.85 1.23 -5.29
C PHE A 141 -5.98 2.20 -4.96
N THR A 142 -7.17 1.67 -4.65
CA THR A 142 -8.31 2.50 -4.28
C THR A 142 -8.49 2.50 -2.77
N ALA A 143 -8.73 3.67 -2.17
CA ALA A 143 -9.22 3.81 -0.81
C ALA A 143 -10.62 4.45 -0.81
N THR A 144 -11.50 3.93 0.03
CA THR A 144 -12.89 4.38 0.14
C THR A 144 -13.17 4.91 1.54
N ARG A 145 -13.74 6.11 1.60
CA ARG A 145 -14.31 6.69 2.82
C ARG A 145 -15.82 6.75 2.67
N ARG A 146 -16.56 6.23 3.66
CA ARG A 146 -18.03 6.28 3.74
C ARG A 146 -18.50 7.45 4.61
#